data_AF-T0Z7H6-F1
#
_entry.id   AF-T0Z7H6-F1
#
_cell.length_a   1.000
_cell.length_b   1.000
_cell.length_c   1.000
_cell.angle_alpha   90.00
_cell.angle_beta   90.00
_cell.angle_gamma   90.00
#
_symmetry.space_group_name_H-M   'P 1'
#
loop_
_entity.id
_entity.type
_entity.pdbx_description
1 polymer ?
#
loop_
_entity_poly.entity_id
_entity_poly.type
_entity_poly.pdbx_seq_one_letter_code
_entity_poly.pdbx_strand_id
1 'polypeptide(L)'
;RIERMLGQLLAQCRRSRGLMRCPLIDALSVPRSSSRSRCRPVGAATVEIDTSRLSSTMSTESQETSAELQQRLPSKAPRLEDVARAAGVSPKTASRVINNERGVRTEVREKVWAAVKSLSYVPHPSARSLAANRSFEIGLLYDNLSPGYVMEVQAGVLETCQAWRYGAIVHPMHAHAPGYLREIIELVSHHRLDGLLMTPPITDDAAIITWLRASHVRFACISPRSRHDVVGARLDERNAAKDIVDDLLRLGHRRIGHILGHPAHGATRWRLDGYRAALEGAGLPYAEALVVAGEFSFESGVAAGKRLLSLPRAPTAIFAANDDMAAGVLWAAAQSGIEVPGRLSVCGFDDMPISRQVWPPLTTVRQPCRLMGQIAAQQLIEAIEKPGGGQMVVLPYELCTRGSTAPPGDSSRPAERRNPPVRAAATRQHPPEKNHVLE
;
A
#
# COMPACT_ATOMS: atom_id res chain seq x y z
N ARG A 1 20.94 -8.43 29.40
CA ARG A 1 19.45 -8.50 29.27
C ARG A 1 19.07 -9.43 28.11
N ILE A 2 19.72 -9.31 26.95
CA ILE A 2 19.52 -10.17 25.77
C ILE A 2 19.78 -11.66 26.08
N GLU A 3 20.86 -12.01 26.78
CA GLU A 3 21.14 -13.41 27.17
C GLU A 3 20.07 -14.04 28.08
N ARG A 4 19.46 -13.24 28.96
CA ARG A 4 18.35 -13.69 29.82
C ARG A 4 17.05 -13.89 29.03
N MET A 5 16.83 -13.09 27.99
CA MET A 5 15.69 -13.21 27.09
C MET A 5 15.83 -14.44 26.19
N LEU A 6 17.04 -14.71 25.67
CA LEU A 6 17.37 -15.93 24.94
C LEU A 6 17.24 -17.19 25.80
N GLY A 7 17.69 -17.14 27.06
CA GLY A 7 17.52 -18.26 28.00
C GLY A 7 16.06 -18.61 28.31
N GLN A 8 15.18 -17.59 28.38
CA GLN A 8 13.74 -17.81 28.61
C GLN A 8 13.04 -18.37 27.37
N LEU A 9 13.35 -17.88 26.17
CA LEU A 9 12.84 -18.42 24.90
C LEU A 9 13.25 -19.89 24.67
N LEU A 10 14.49 -20.24 25.00
CA LEU A 10 14.98 -21.63 24.89
C LEU A 10 14.30 -22.58 25.89
N ALA A 11 13.98 -22.09 27.09
CA ALA A 11 13.25 -22.87 28.10
C ALA A 11 11.75 -23.04 27.77
N GLN A 12 11.19 -22.14 26.95
CA GLN A 12 9.81 -22.18 26.48
C GLN A 12 9.66 -23.16 25.31
N CYS A 13 10.61 -23.16 24.37
CA CYS A 13 10.67 -24.14 23.26
C CYS A 13 10.89 -25.59 23.72
N ARG A 14 11.57 -25.81 24.86
CA ARG A 14 11.80 -27.18 25.39
C ARG A 14 10.57 -27.81 26.05
N ARG A 15 9.58 -27.02 26.48
CA ARG A 15 8.36 -27.52 27.15
C ARG A 15 7.25 -27.89 26.17
N SER A 16 7.27 -27.35 24.96
CA SER A 16 6.37 -27.70 23.86
C SER A 16 6.92 -28.90 23.07
N ARG A 17 6.92 -30.10 23.65
CA ARG A 17 7.18 -31.34 22.91
C ARG A 17 5.88 -31.84 22.29
N GLY A 18 5.68 -31.49 21.02
CA GLY A 18 4.63 -32.04 20.17
C GLY A 18 4.64 -31.36 18.80
N LEU A 19 5.30 -32.02 17.84
CA LEU A 19 5.33 -31.77 16.38
C LEU A 19 6.46 -30.87 15.83
N MET A 20 7.29 -31.56 15.02
CA MET A 20 8.24 -31.14 13.99
C MET A 20 9.59 -30.49 14.40
N ARG A 21 10.67 -31.22 14.09
CA ARG A 21 12.08 -30.85 14.27
C ARG A 21 12.48 -29.77 13.25
N CYS A 22 13.00 -28.64 13.73
CA CYS A 22 13.63 -27.61 12.90
C CYS A 22 15.13 -27.95 12.71
N PRO A 23 15.68 -28.05 11.48
CA PRO A 23 17.07 -28.49 11.24
C PRO A 23 18.16 -27.46 11.58
N LEU A 24 17.80 -26.25 12.03
CA LEU A 24 18.73 -25.13 12.21
C LEU A 24 19.45 -25.09 13.58
N ILE A 25 19.22 -26.07 14.46
CA ILE A 25 19.73 -26.04 15.84
C ILE A 25 21.09 -26.75 16.02
N ASP A 26 21.51 -27.61 15.10
CA ASP A 26 22.71 -28.45 15.29
C ASP A 26 24.03 -27.86 14.75
N ALA A 27 24.02 -26.66 14.16
CA ALA A 27 25.21 -26.07 13.51
C ALA A 27 25.94 -24.98 14.33
N LEU A 28 25.54 -24.69 15.57
CA LEU A 28 26.13 -23.59 16.35
C LEU A 28 26.92 -24.10 17.56
N SER A 29 28.19 -24.44 17.32
CA SER A 29 29.21 -24.57 18.39
C SER A 29 30.04 -23.29 18.43
N VAL A 30 29.81 -22.43 19.44
CA VAL A 30 30.65 -21.25 19.69
C VAL A 30 31.79 -21.64 20.64
N PRO A 31 33.07 -21.45 20.28
CA PRO A 31 34.17 -21.70 21.21
C PRO A 31 34.23 -20.62 22.28
N ARG A 32 34.38 -21.03 23.55
CA ARG A 32 34.72 -20.13 24.66
C ARG A 32 36.22 -19.82 24.59
N SER A 33 36.59 -18.54 24.50
CA SER A 33 37.94 -18.11 24.88
C SER A 33 37.90 -16.86 25.75
N SER A 34 38.73 -16.92 26.78
CA SER A 34 38.93 -15.94 27.83
C SER A 34 40.30 -15.29 27.65
N SER A 35 40.37 -14.00 27.29
CA SER A 35 41.48 -13.11 27.68
C SER A 35 41.34 -11.72 27.06
N ARG A 36 41.62 -10.69 27.87
CA ARG A 36 41.78 -9.28 27.49
C ARG A 36 42.95 -9.11 26.51
N SER A 37 42.76 -8.42 25.37
CA SER A 37 43.65 -7.35 24.87
C SER A 37 43.32 -6.88 23.44
N ARG A 38 43.38 -5.54 23.27
CA ARG A 38 43.62 -4.70 22.07
C ARG A 38 42.89 -5.01 20.75
N CYS A 39 42.06 -4.06 20.33
CA CYS A 39 41.50 -3.95 18.98
C CYS A 39 42.59 -3.69 17.93
N ARG A 40 42.59 -4.51 16.87
CA ARG A 40 43.08 -4.19 15.51
C ARG A 40 42.09 -4.80 14.49
N PRO A 41 41.96 -4.22 13.28
CA PRO A 41 40.94 -4.63 12.32
C PRO A 41 41.37 -5.94 11.65
N VAL A 42 40.47 -6.92 11.59
CA VAL A 42 40.68 -8.20 10.89
C VAL A 42 39.84 -8.17 9.60
N GLY A 43 40.52 -8.41 8.48
CA GLY A 43 39.93 -8.51 7.15
C GLY A 43 39.01 -9.73 6.99
N ALA A 44 38.28 -9.72 5.87
CA ALA A 44 37.28 -10.71 5.49
C ALA A 44 37.81 -12.15 5.63
N ALA A 45 37.16 -12.94 6.49
CA ALA A 45 37.32 -14.39 6.54
C ALA A 45 36.19 -15.03 5.74
N THR A 46 36.53 -15.65 4.62
CA THR A 46 35.66 -16.53 3.84
C THR A 46 35.44 -17.81 4.63
N VAL A 47 34.18 -18.16 4.91
CA VAL A 47 33.80 -19.43 5.50
C VAL A 47 33.47 -20.39 4.36
N GLU A 48 34.31 -21.40 4.13
CA GLU A 48 33.97 -22.52 3.26
C GLU A 48 33.05 -23.49 4.01
N ILE A 49 31.90 -23.80 3.40
CA ILE A 49 30.91 -24.75 3.93
C ILE A 49 31.12 -26.08 3.18
N ASP A 50 31.52 -27.12 3.92
CA ASP A 50 31.60 -28.50 3.41
C ASP A 50 30.17 -29.06 3.23
N THR A 51 29.75 -29.19 1.97
CA THR A 51 28.41 -29.62 1.56
C THR A 51 28.24 -31.14 1.51
N SER A 52 29.28 -31.92 1.81
CA SER A 52 29.27 -33.39 1.69
C SER A 52 28.33 -34.11 2.67
N ARG A 53 27.84 -33.43 3.72
CA ARG A 53 26.97 -34.03 4.76
C ARG A 53 25.49 -33.68 4.65
N LEU A 54 25.07 -32.92 3.63
CA LEU A 54 23.65 -32.56 3.43
C LEU A 54 22.86 -33.59 2.61
N SER A 55 23.49 -34.62 2.03
CA SER A 55 22.81 -35.51 1.07
C SER A 55 22.12 -36.75 1.65
N SER A 56 22.24 -37.04 2.96
CA SER A 56 21.81 -38.36 3.49
C SER A 56 20.51 -38.38 4.30
N THR A 57 19.77 -37.27 4.44
CA THR A 57 18.57 -37.24 5.31
C THR A 57 17.27 -36.66 4.70
N MET A 58 17.20 -36.41 3.39
CA MET A 58 15.95 -35.93 2.75
C MET A 58 15.51 -36.79 1.55
N SER A 59 15.34 -38.09 1.77
CA SER A 59 14.86 -39.02 0.76
C SER A 59 13.48 -39.57 1.13
N THR A 60 12.43 -38.74 1.14
CA THR A 60 11.01 -39.19 0.99
C THR A 60 10.02 -38.05 0.70
N GLU A 61 10.38 -37.05 -0.12
CA GLU A 61 9.38 -36.18 -0.76
C GLU A 61 9.78 -36.00 -2.22
N SER A 62 8.91 -36.47 -3.12
CA SER A 62 9.13 -36.58 -4.56
C SER A 62 9.41 -35.21 -5.20
N GLN A 63 10.68 -34.93 -5.47
CA GLN A 63 11.08 -33.85 -6.38
C GLN A 63 10.94 -34.36 -7.82
N GLU A 64 9.81 -34.06 -8.47
CA GLU A 64 9.68 -34.23 -9.92
C GLU A 64 10.72 -33.33 -10.61
N THR A 65 11.58 -33.94 -11.42
CA THR A 65 12.65 -33.24 -12.15
C THR A 65 12.07 -32.42 -13.32
N SER A 66 12.73 -31.32 -13.70
CA SER A 66 12.32 -30.51 -14.87
C SER A 66 12.17 -31.31 -16.16
N ALA A 67 12.86 -32.46 -16.26
CA ALA A 67 12.74 -33.41 -17.38
C ALA A 67 11.43 -34.22 -17.34
N GLU A 68 10.95 -34.62 -16.15
CA GLU A 68 9.65 -35.29 -15.97
C GLU A 68 8.48 -34.32 -16.22
N LEU A 69 8.64 -33.05 -15.84
CA LEU A 69 7.71 -31.98 -16.20
C LEU A 69 7.65 -31.75 -17.72
N GLN A 70 8.79 -31.83 -18.42
CA GLN A 70 8.84 -31.70 -19.89
C GLN A 70 8.27 -32.91 -20.63
N GLN A 71 8.41 -34.13 -20.10
CA GLN A 71 7.81 -35.34 -20.69
C GLN A 71 6.30 -35.44 -20.48
N ARG A 72 5.74 -34.74 -19.48
CA ARG A 72 4.28 -34.65 -19.24
C ARG A 72 3.56 -33.60 -20.08
N LEU A 73 4.28 -32.74 -20.80
CA LEU A 73 3.65 -31.79 -21.72
C LEU A 73 3.19 -32.57 -22.97
N PRO A 74 1.86 -32.68 -23.23
CA PRO A 74 1.38 -33.41 -24.40
C PRO A 74 1.97 -32.82 -25.68
N SER A 75 2.37 -33.68 -26.61
CA SER A 75 3.03 -33.35 -27.89
C SER A 75 2.21 -32.45 -28.82
N LYS A 76 0.97 -32.13 -28.43
CA LYS A 76 0.15 -31.07 -29.00
C LYS A 76 -0.79 -30.56 -27.90
N ALA A 77 -0.70 -29.27 -27.56
CA ALA A 77 -1.63 -28.67 -26.61
C ALA A 77 -3.08 -28.87 -27.11
N PRO A 78 -4.00 -29.36 -26.25
CA PRO A 78 -5.37 -29.63 -26.65
C PRO A 78 -6.04 -28.36 -27.15
N ARG A 79 -6.90 -28.48 -28.16
CA ARG A 79 -7.62 -27.34 -28.75
C ARG A 79 -9.06 -27.31 -28.30
N LEU A 80 -9.76 -26.20 -28.56
CA LEU A 80 -11.17 -26.06 -28.22
C LEU A 80 -12.03 -27.15 -28.88
N GLU A 81 -11.64 -27.58 -30.08
CA GLU A 81 -12.29 -28.66 -30.82
C GLU A 81 -12.19 -30.02 -30.10
N ASP A 82 -11.08 -30.26 -29.40
CA ASP A 82 -10.88 -31.50 -28.64
C ASP A 82 -11.77 -31.50 -27.38
N VAL A 83 -11.91 -30.36 -26.71
CA VAL A 83 -12.86 -30.17 -25.60
C VAL A 83 -14.30 -30.37 -26.08
N ALA A 84 -14.67 -29.78 -27.22
CA ALA A 84 -16.01 -29.91 -27.78
C ALA A 84 -16.34 -31.37 -28.12
N ARG A 85 -15.40 -32.09 -28.73
CA ARG A 85 -15.52 -33.51 -29.04
C ARG A 85 -15.67 -34.36 -27.79
N ALA A 86 -14.82 -34.15 -26.77
CA ALA A 86 -14.87 -34.88 -25.51
C ALA A 86 -16.15 -34.63 -24.71
N ALA A 87 -16.70 -33.41 -24.77
CA ALA A 87 -17.97 -33.06 -24.11
C ALA A 87 -19.22 -33.43 -24.93
N GLY A 88 -19.07 -33.86 -26.18
CA GLY A 88 -20.18 -34.20 -27.08
C GLY A 88 -21.02 -32.98 -27.51
N VAL A 89 -20.39 -31.82 -27.67
CA VAL A 89 -21.06 -30.55 -28.03
C VAL A 89 -20.39 -29.90 -29.23
N SER A 90 -21.04 -28.89 -29.83
CA SER A 90 -20.40 -28.08 -30.88
C SER A 90 -19.26 -27.21 -30.31
N PRO A 91 -18.22 -26.87 -31.10
CA PRO A 91 -17.18 -25.92 -30.68
C PRO A 91 -17.75 -24.57 -30.21
N LYS A 92 -18.84 -24.11 -30.84
CA LYS A 92 -19.58 -22.92 -30.40
C LYS A 92 -20.13 -23.10 -28.99
N THR A 93 -20.80 -24.21 -28.68
CA THR A 93 -21.33 -24.48 -27.34
C THR A 93 -20.22 -24.60 -26.29
N ALA A 94 -19.11 -25.28 -26.61
CA ALA A 94 -17.95 -25.36 -25.71
C ALA A 94 -17.36 -23.96 -25.42
N SER A 95 -17.21 -23.12 -26.45
CA SER A 95 -16.76 -21.73 -26.31
C SER A 95 -17.67 -20.93 -25.37
N ARG A 96 -18.99 -21.01 -25.56
CA ARG A 96 -19.98 -20.31 -24.73
C ARG A 96 -19.89 -20.74 -23.25
N VAL A 97 -19.65 -22.02 -22.97
CA VAL A 97 -19.45 -22.51 -21.60
C VAL A 97 -18.17 -21.98 -20.99
N ILE A 98 -17.05 -22.08 -21.71
CA ILE A 98 -15.72 -21.65 -21.22
C ILE A 98 -15.69 -20.15 -20.96
N ASN A 99 -16.34 -19.36 -21.82
CA ASN A 99 -16.53 -17.91 -21.68
C ASN A 99 -17.67 -17.52 -20.72
N ASN A 100 -18.28 -18.50 -20.03
CA ASN A 100 -19.34 -18.30 -19.05
C ASN A 100 -20.58 -17.54 -19.56
N GLU A 101 -20.94 -17.71 -20.83
CA GLU A 101 -22.13 -17.08 -21.40
C GLU A 101 -23.42 -17.58 -20.76
N ARG A 102 -24.43 -16.71 -20.73
CA ARG A 102 -25.79 -17.03 -20.24
C ARG A 102 -26.54 -17.90 -21.26
N GLY A 103 -27.48 -18.71 -20.79
CA GLY A 103 -28.37 -19.53 -21.64
C GLY A 103 -27.82 -20.89 -22.05
N VAL A 104 -26.74 -21.38 -21.43
CA VAL A 104 -26.31 -22.78 -21.54
C VAL A 104 -26.82 -23.56 -20.34
N ARG A 105 -27.49 -24.69 -20.59
CA ARG A 105 -28.02 -25.58 -19.55
C ARG A 105 -26.91 -26.09 -18.63
N THR A 106 -27.21 -26.27 -17.36
CA THR A 106 -26.25 -26.67 -16.32
C THR A 106 -25.57 -28.00 -16.66
N GLU A 107 -26.31 -28.96 -17.20
CA GLU A 107 -25.78 -30.29 -17.53
C GLU A 107 -24.74 -30.21 -18.67
N VAL A 108 -24.94 -29.30 -19.62
CA VAL A 108 -23.99 -29.04 -20.72
C VAL A 108 -22.74 -28.35 -20.18
N ARG A 109 -22.91 -27.44 -19.23
CA ARG A 109 -21.82 -26.71 -18.58
C ARG A 109 -20.89 -27.68 -17.83
N GLU A 110 -21.48 -28.59 -17.05
CA GLU A 110 -20.74 -29.60 -16.30
C GLU A 110 -19.94 -30.54 -17.23
N LYS A 111 -20.57 -31.02 -18.32
CA LYS A 111 -19.88 -31.86 -19.33
C LYS A 111 -18.67 -31.18 -19.94
N VAL A 112 -18.79 -29.91 -20.31
CA VAL A 112 -17.68 -29.15 -20.90
C VAL A 112 -16.58 -28.91 -19.86
N TRP A 113 -16.90 -28.54 -18.61
CA TRP A 113 -15.87 -28.37 -17.58
C TRP A 113 -15.17 -29.67 -17.20
N ALA A 114 -15.88 -30.81 -17.23
CA ALA A 114 -15.28 -32.13 -17.06
C ALA A 114 -14.27 -32.43 -18.18
N ALA A 115 -14.63 -32.14 -19.44
CA ALA A 115 -13.74 -32.30 -20.59
C ALA A 115 -12.52 -31.36 -20.55
N VAL A 116 -12.72 -30.10 -20.12
CA VAL A 116 -11.63 -29.13 -19.92
C VAL A 116 -10.63 -29.67 -18.89
N LYS A 117 -11.13 -30.18 -17.76
CA LYS A 117 -10.31 -30.75 -16.69
C LYS A 117 -9.58 -32.01 -17.14
N SER A 118 -10.26 -32.93 -17.85
CA SER A 118 -9.65 -34.19 -18.29
C SER A 118 -8.56 -34.01 -19.34
N LEU A 119 -8.71 -32.99 -20.19
CA LEU A 119 -7.74 -32.68 -21.23
C LEU A 119 -6.65 -31.72 -20.75
N SER A 120 -6.70 -31.23 -19.51
CA SER A 120 -5.84 -30.13 -19.03
C SER A 120 -5.86 -28.94 -20.01
N TYR A 121 -7.03 -28.68 -20.62
CA TYR A 121 -7.18 -27.60 -21.58
C TYR A 121 -7.12 -26.26 -20.88
N VAL A 122 -6.15 -25.44 -21.26
CA VAL A 122 -6.08 -24.04 -20.85
C VAL A 122 -6.59 -23.19 -22.00
N PRO A 123 -7.70 -22.46 -21.84
CA PRO A 123 -8.21 -21.56 -22.87
C PRO A 123 -7.12 -20.57 -23.28
N HIS A 124 -6.78 -20.54 -24.57
CA HIS A 124 -5.75 -19.63 -25.05
C HIS A 124 -6.32 -18.21 -25.09
N PRO A 125 -5.72 -17.21 -24.40
CA PRO A 125 -6.25 -15.84 -24.37
C PRO A 125 -6.53 -15.27 -25.76
N SER A 126 -5.63 -15.53 -26.72
CA SER A 126 -5.79 -15.06 -28.11
C SER A 126 -7.03 -15.59 -28.83
N ALA A 127 -7.54 -16.79 -28.48
CA ALA A 127 -8.75 -17.34 -29.07
C ALA A 127 -10.01 -16.60 -28.58
N ARG A 128 -10.04 -16.24 -27.29
CA ARG A 128 -11.07 -15.38 -26.71
C ARG A 128 -11.00 -13.97 -27.30
N SER A 129 -9.78 -13.43 -27.42
CA SER A 129 -9.56 -12.10 -27.96
C SER A 129 -10.01 -11.95 -29.41
N LEU A 130 -9.69 -12.93 -30.26
CA LEU A 130 -10.10 -12.93 -31.67
C LEU A 130 -11.61 -13.06 -31.84
N ALA A 131 -12.25 -13.94 -31.07
CA ALA A 131 -13.70 -14.14 -31.15
C ALA A 131 -14.50 -12.91 -30.68
N ALA A 132 -13.99 -12.18 -29.68
CA ALA A 132 -14.64 -11.00 -29.12
C ALA A 132 -14.17 -9.68 -29.75
N ASN A 133 -13.14 -9.72 -30.61
CA ASN A 133 -12.41 -8.54 -31.08
C ASN A 133 -11.98 -7.59 -29.94
N ARG A 134 -11.43 -8.16 -28.84
CA ARG A 134 -11.03 -7.47 -27.60
C ARG A 134 -9.73 -8.05 -27.05
N SER A 135 -8.89 -7.26 -26.40
CA SER A 135 -7.69 -7.81 -25.74
C SER A 135 -8.03 -8.46 -24.41
N PHE A 136 -9.09 -8.00 -23.73
CA PHE A 136 -9.31 -8.25 -22.30
C PHE A 136 -8.14 -7.76 -21.43
N GLU A 137 -7.47 -6.70 -21.88
CA GLU A 137 -6.43 -6.00 -21.15
C GLU A 137 -6.81 -4.54 -20.94
N ILE A 138 -6.62 -4.03 -19.73
CA ILE A 138 -6.68 -2.59 -19.45
C ILE A 138 -5.30 -2.10 -19.03
N GLY A 139 -4.98 -0.85 -19.32
CA GLY A 139 -3.78 -0.21 -18.78
C GLY A 139 -4.09 0.60 -17.53
N LEU A 140 -3.16 0.64 -16.58
CA LEU A 140 -3.19 1.52 -15.41
C LEU A 140 -2.02 2.51 -15.52
N LEU A 141 -2.35 3.77 -15.74
CA LEU A 141 -1.39 4.88 -15.77
C LEU A 141 -1.34 5.55 -14.39
N TYR A 142 -0.14 5.66 -13.84
CA TYR A 142 0.06 6.32 -12.55
C TYR A 142 1.37 7.12 -12.52
N ASP A 143 1.38 8.15 -11.68
CA ASP A 143 2.59 8.89 -11.28
C ASP A 143 2.92 8.50 -9.83
N ASN A 144 4.19 8.33 -9.51
CA ASN A 144 4.63 7.78 -8.22
C ASN A 144 4.88 8.87 -7.17
N LEU A 145 3.92 9.77 -6.98
CA LEU A 145 4.02 10.87 -6.01
C LEU A 145 3.85 10.39 -4.56
N SER A 146 3.11 9.31 -4.34
CA SER A 146 2.96 8.63 -3.05
C SER A 146 2.95 7.11 -3.27
N PRO A 147 4.06 6.41 -2.97
CA PRO A 147 4.17 4.97 -3.24
C PRO A 147 3.10 4.14 -2.51
N GLY A 148 2.79 4.48 -1.25
CA GLY A 148 1.77 3.77 -0.48
C GLY A 148 0.39 3.84 -1.11
N TYR A 149 -0.03 5.05 -1.52
CA TYR A 149 -1.30 5.28 -2.20
C TYR A 149 -1.39 4.48 -3.52
N VAL A 150 -0.35 4.58 -4.36
CA VAL A 150 -0.29 3.90 -5.65
C VAL A 150 -0.37 2.38 -5.50
N MET A 151 0.35 1.81 -4.54
CA MET A 151 0.35 0.37 -4.29
C MET A 151 -1.04 -0.16 -3.92
N GLU A 152 -1.77 0.54 -3.06
CA GLU A 152 -3.14 0.14 -2.69
C GLU A 152 -4.09 0.23 -3.89
N VAL A 153 -4.00 1.30 -4.70
CA VAL A 153 -4.78 1.43 -5.93
C VAL A 153 -4.47 0.29 -6.91
N GLN A 154 -3.18 0.01 -7.17
CA GLN A 154 -2.74 -1.08 -8.04
C GLN A 154 -3.29 -2.43 -7.56
N ALA A 155 -3.18 -2.70 -6.26
CA ALA A 155 -3.69 -3.94 -5.69
C ALA A 155 -5.21 -4.10 -5.94
N GLY A 156 -5.98 -3.03 -5.77
CA GLY A 156 -7.43 -3.05 -6.03
C GLY A 156 -7.79 -3.25 -7.51
N VAL A 157 -7.04 -2.62 -8.42
CA VAL A 157 -7.20 -2.81 -9.86
C VAL A 157 -6.90 -4.26 -10.24
N LEU A 158 -5.78 -4.82 -9.77
CA LEU A 158 -5.36 -6.20 -10.08
C LEU A 158 -6.36 -7.23 -9.56
N GLU A 159 -6.90 -7.06 -8.35
CA GLU A 159 -7.95 -7.93 -7.79
C GLU A 159 -9.22 -7.92 -8.66
N THR A 160 -9.61 -6.74 -9.14
CA THR A 160 -10.79 -6.60 -9.98
C THR A 160 -10.55 -7.19 -11.36
N CYS A 161 -9.39 -6.94 -11.96
CA CYS A 161 -9.02 -7.56 -13.22
C CYS A 161 -9.04 -9.09 -13.11
N GLN A 162 -8.49 -9.67 -12.04
CA GLN A 162 -8.54 -11.11 -11.80
C GLN A 162 -9.99 -11.61 -11.71
N ALA A 163 -10.84 -10.94 -10.93
CA ALA A 163 -12.25 -11.33 -10.76
C ALA A 163 -13.05 -11.27 -12.07
N TRP A 164 -12.76 -10.29 -12.93
CA TRP A 164 -13.42 -10.06 -14.22
C TRP A 164 -12.73 -10.76 -15.40
N ARG A 165 -11.67 -11.54 -15.14
CA ARG A 165 -10.84 -12.22 -16.17
C ARG A 165 -10.26 -11.24 -17.19
N TYR A 166 -9.76 -10.12 -16.68
CA TYR A 166 -9.00 -9.10 -17.38
C TYR A 166 -7.52 -9.19 -17.00
N GLY A 167 -6.64 -8.86 -17.94
CA GLY A 167 -5.25 -8.50 -17.66
C GLY A 167 -5.13 -7.02 -17.32
N ALA A 168 -4.09 -6.65 -16.57
CA ALA A 168 -3.75 -5.26 -16.30
C ALA A 168 -2.29 -5.01 -16.68
N ILE A 169 -2.04 -3.96 -17.47
CA ILE A 169 -0.70 -3.45 -17.72
C ILE A 169 -0.49 -2.22 -16.86
N VAL A 170 0.37 -2.35 -15.85
CA VAL A 170 0.70 -1.27 -14.92
C VAL A 170 1.87 -0.49 -15.50
N HIS A 171 1.67 0.79 -15.79
CA HIS A 171 2.64 1.62 -16.49
C HIS A 171 2.90 2.91 -15.70
N PRO A 172 4.09 3.05 -15.07
CA PRO A 172 4.48 4.29 -14.43
C PRO A 172 4.73 5.37 -15.49
N MET A 173 4.33 6.60 -15.21
CA MET A 173 4.57 7.74 -16.08
C MET A 173 4.89 8.98 -15.25
N HIS A 174 5.81 9.80 -15.76
CA HIS A 174 5.96 11.17 -15.30
C HIS A 174 5.09 12.07 -16.17
N ALA A 175 4.05 12.65 -15.57
CA ALA A 175 3.22 13.61 -16.28
C ALA A 175 4.10 14.75 -16.83
N HIS A 176 3.93 15.09 -18.11
CA HIS A 176 4.66 16.17 -18.81
C HIS A 176 6.13 15.89 -19.17
N ALA A 177 6.65 14.67 -19.00
CA ALA A 177 7.96 14.32 -19.57
C ALA A 177 7.94 14.41 -21.12
N PRO A 178 9.01 14.86 -21.80
CA PRO A 178 9.02 14.93 -23.26
C PRO A 178 8.63 13.58 -23.90
N GLY A 179 7.60 13.59 -24.76
CA GLY A 179 7.14 12.39 -25.46
C GLY A 179 6.11 11.53 -24.73
N TYR A 180 5.67 11.87 -23.52
CA TYR A 180 4.73 11.06 -22.72
C TYR A 180 3.46 10.65 -23.48
N LEU A 181 2.88 11.54 -24.30
CA LEU A 181 1.66 11.23 -25.06
C LEU A 181 1.93 10.15 -26.13
N ARG A 182 3.11 10.18 -26.76
CA ARG A 182 3.49 9.16 -27.75
C ARG A 182 3.63 7.78 -27.09
N GLU A 183 4.23 7.74 -25.91
CA GLU A 183 4.37 6.50 -25.12
C GLU A 183 3.00 5.89 -24.80
N ILE A 184 2.01 6.70 -24.41
CA ILE A 184 0.63 6.22 -24.18
C ILE A 184 0.00 5.68 -25.47
N ILE A 185 0.17 6.40 -26.58
CA ILE A 185 -0.36 5.97 -27.90
C ILE A 185 0.23 4.61 -28.28
N GLU A 186 1.54 4.45 -28.13
CA GLU A 186 2.26 3.21 -28.39
C GLU A 186 1.79 2.10 -27.45
N LEU A 187 1.65 2.36 -26.15
CA LEU A 187 1.14 1.40 -25.17
C LEU A 187 -0.24 0.86 -25.57
N VAL A 188 -1.18 1.77 -25.86
CA VAL A 188 -2.55 1.40 -26.22
C VAL A 188 -2.58 0.63 -27.55
N SER A 189 -1.79 1.05 -28.53
CA SER A 189 -1.78 0.45 -29.86
C SER A 189 -1.09 -0.92 -29.88
N HIS A 190 0.07 -1.05 -29.22
CA HIS A 190 0.84 -2.30 -29.19
C HIS A 190 0.12 -3.40 -28.40
N HIS A 191 -0.48 -3.05 -27.27
CA HIS A 191 -1.19 -4.02 -26.42
C HIS A 191 -2.68 -4.15 -26.77
N ARG A 192 -3.19 -3.32 -27.69
CA ARG A 192 -4.62 -3.26 -28.06
C ARG A 192 -5.53 -3.15 -26.84
N LEU A 193 -5.18 -2.27 -25.90
CA LEU A 193 -5.89 -2.13 -24.64
C LEU A 193 -7.38 -1.83 -24.87
N ASP A 194 -8.25 -2.56 -24.17
CA ASP A 194 -9.70 -2.31 -24.20
C ASP A 194 -10.04 -0.99 -23.50
N GLY A 195 -9.18 -0.51 -22.60
CA GLY A 195 -9.32 0.79 -21.95
C GLY A 195 -8.16 1.15 -21.02
N LEU A 196 -8.21 2.38 -20.50
CA LEU A 196 -7.19 2.95 -19.61
C LEU A 196 -7.78 3.46 -18.30
N LEU A 197 -7.16 3.11 -17.18
CA LEU A 197 -7.42 3.67 -15.87
C LEU A 197 -6.32 4.68 -15.53
N MET A 198 -6.69 5.88 -15.10
CA MET A 198 -5.75 6.95 -14.76
C MET A 198 -5.90 7.38 -13.31
N THR A 199 -4.78 7.52 -12.60
CA THR A 199 -4.73 8.16 -11.27
C THR A 199 -4.36 9.63 -11.40
N PRO A 200 -4.59 10.49 -10.39
CA PRO A 200 -4.04 11.82 -10.40
C PRO A 200 -2.49 11.78 -10.36
N PRO A 201 -1.81 12.78 -10.93
CA PRO A 201 -2.37 13.94 -11.65
C PRO A 201 -2.81 13.63 -13.08
N ILE A 202 -2.40 12.48 -13.64
CA ILE A 202 -2.62 12.05 -15.03
C ILE A 202 -4.09 12.07 -15.43
N THR A 203 -4.97 11.75 -14.48
CA THR A 203 -6.43 11.76 -14.67
C THR A 203 -7.02 13.09 -15.18
N ASP A 204 -6.28 14.19 -15.06
CA ASP A 204 -6.70 15.53 -15.47
C ASP A 204 -5.87 16.08 -16.64
N ASP A 205 -5.04 15.27 -17.28
CA ASP A 205 -4.23 15.71 -18.42
C ASP A 205 -5.11 15.90 -19.67
N ALA A 206 -5.23 17.15 -20.11
CA ALA A 206 -6.11 17.52 -21.21
C ALA A 206 -5.69 16.89 -22.55
N ALA A 207 -4.39 16.71 -22.80
CA ALA A 207 -3.91 16.13 -24.05
C ALA A 207 -4.22 14.64 -24.13
N ILE A 208 -4.01 13.91 -23.03
CA ILE A 208 -4.37 12.49 -22.91
C ILE A 208 -5.88 12.32 -23.08
N ILE A 209 -6.69 13.06 -22.32
CA ILE A 209 -8.16 12.95 -22.38
C ILE A 209 -8.68 13.26 -23.78
N THR A 210 -8.17 14.30 -24.43
CA THR A 210 -8.57 14.68 -25.80
C THR A 210 -8.26 13.55 -26.77
N TRP A 211 -7.06 12.98 -26.69
CA TRP A 211 -6.66 11.88 -27.55
C TRP A 211 -7.49 10.60 -27.31
N LEU A 212 -7.76 10.24 -26.06
CA LEU A 212 -8.60 9.09 -25.71
C LEU A 212 -9.99 9.20 -26.30
N ARG A 213 -10.61 10.39 -26.20
CA ARG A 213 -11.92 10.69 -26.77
C ARG A 213 -11.92 10.59 -28.30
N ALA A 214 -10.93 11.20 -28.95
CA ALA A 214 -10.78 11.17 -30.41
C ALA A 214 -10.53 9.76 -30.96
N SER A 215 -9.83 8.92 -30.19
CA SER A 215 -9.48 7.55 -30.56
C SER A 215 -10.51 6.51 -30.09
N HIS A 216 -11.62 6.95 -29.49
CA HIS A 216 -12.65 6.09 -28.90
C HIS A 216 -12.14 5.06 -27.89
N VAL A 217 -11.02 5.35 -27.22
CA VAL A 217 -10.47 4.50 -26.15
C VAL A 217 -11.27 4.76 -24.88
N ARG A 218 -11.80 3.70 -24.26
CA ARG A 218 -12.53 3.83 -23.00
C ARG A 218 -11.56 4.12 -21.87
N PHE A 219 -11.95 5.01 -20.97
CA PHE A 219 -11.11 5.33 -19.82
C PHE A 219 -11.91 5.58 -18.55
N ALA A 220 -11.27 5.32 -17.42
CA ALA A 220 -11.77 5.61 -16.08
C ALA A 220 -10.74 6.41 -15.29
N CYS A 221 -11.24 7.16 -14.32
CA CYS A 221 -10.46 8.11 -13.56
C CYS A 221 -10.63 7.88 -12.07
N ILE A 222 -9.53 7.96 -11.33
CA ILE A 222 -9.58 8.07 -9.87
C ILE A 222 -9.43 9.54 -9.49
N SER A 223 -10.40 10.05 -8.71
CA SER A 223 -10.45 11.44 -8.23
C SER A 223 -10.15 12.50 -9.31
N PRO A 224 -10.91 12.56 -10.43
CA PRO A 224 -10.72 13.63 -11.42
C PRO A 224 -11.30 14.97 -10.95
N ARG A 225 -10.72 16.08 -11.43
CA ARG A 225 -11.27 17.43 -11.27
C ARG A 225 -12.56 17.62 -12.05
N SER A 226 -12.57 17.22 -13.33
CA SER A 226 -13.80 17.22 -14.13
C SER A 226 -14.52 15.89 -14.00
N ARG A 227 -15.81 15.95 -13.68
CA ARG A 227 -16.66 14.76 -13.47
C ARG A 227 -17.64 14.52 -14.61
N HIS A 228 -17.63 15.40 -15.63
CA HIS A 228 -18.53 15.31 -16.77
C HIS A 228 -18.04 14.22 -17.74
N ASP A 229 -18.91 13.25 -18.01
CA ASP A 229 -18.67 12.13 -18.92
C ASP A 229 -17.42 11.30 -18.58
N VAL A 230 -17.19 11.07 -17.29
CA VAL A 230 -16.09 10.25 -16.78
C VAL A 230 -16.63 9.23 -15.78
N VAL A 231 -16.17 7.99 -15.90
CA VAL A 231 -16.47 6.89 -14.97
C VAL A 231 -15.28 6.64 -14.05
N GLY A 232 -15.51 6.01 -12.90
CA GLY A 232 -14.42 5.64 -11.98
C GLY A 232 -14.80 5.77 -10.52
N ALA A 233 -13.86 6.20 -9.69
CA ALA A 233 -14.03 6.31 -8.26
C ALA A 233 -13.43 7.60 -7.70
N ARG A 234 -14.02 8.13 -6.64
CA ARG A 234 -13.49 9.28 -5.90
C ARG A 234 -13.93 9.22 -4.44
N LEU A 235 -13.29 10.04 -3.60
CA LEU A 235 -13.88 10.45 -2.32
C LEU A 235 -14.25 11.94 -2.35
N ASP A 236 -14.84 12.42 -1.25
CA ASP A 236 -15.01 13.84 -0.98
C ASP A 236 -13.83 14.37 -0.16
N GLU A 237 -12.73 14.71 -0.85
CA GLU A 237 -11.50 15.16 -0.21
C GLU A 237 -11.66 16.49 0.55
N ARG A 238 -12.53 17.37 0.05
CA ARG A 238 -12.78 18.67 0.68
C ARG A 238 -13.44 18.47 2.05
N ASN A 239 -14.50 17.67 2.11
CA ASN A 239 -15.18 17.39 3.38
C ASN A 239 -14.31 16.56 4.33
N ALA A 240 -13.56 15.58 3.81
CA ALA A 240 -12.61 14.82 4.62
C ALA A 240 -11.53 15.70 5.27
N ALA A 241 -10.96 16.63 4.52
CA ALA A 241 -9.98 17.58 5.04
C ALA A 241 -10.62 18.58 6.02
N LYS A 242 -11.86 19.00 5.76
CA LYS A 242 -12.61 19.84 6.70
C LYS A 242 -12.81 19.12 8.03
N ASP A 243 -13.26 17.86 8.02
CA ASP A 243 -13.59 17.09 9.21
C ASP A 243 -12.38 16.87 10.14
N ILE A 244 -11.19 16.59 9.58
CA ILE A 244 -9.97 16.43 10.39
C ILE A 244 -9.47 17.76 10.96
N VAL A 245 -9.68 18.88 10.26
CA VAL A 245 -9.35 20.21 10.80
C VAL A 245 -10.38 20.64 11.86
N ASP A 246 -11.66 20.32 11.66
CA ASP A 246 -12.71 20.50 12.67
C ASP A 246 -12.39 19.70 13.95
N ASP A 247 -11.78 18.52 13.83
CA ASP A 247 -11.31 17.74 14.99
C ASP A 247 -10.26 18.51 15.80
N LEU A 248 -9.27 19.13 15.12
CA LEU A 248 -8.30 20.00 15.78
C LEU A 248 -8.95 21.24 16.43
N LEU A 249 -9.94 21.84 15.76
CA LEU A 249 -10.68 22.98 16.29
C LEU A 249 -11.50 22.61 17.53
N ARG A 250 -12.12 21.42 17.54
CA ARG A 250 -12.84 20.84 18.68
C ARG A 250 -11.91 20.55 19.86
N LEU A 251 -10.66 20.15 19.60
CA LEU A 251 -9.62 20.00 20.63
C LEU A 251 -9.14 21.34 21.21
N GLY A 252 -9.53 22.48 20.62
CA GLY A 252 -9.19 23.82 21.11
C GLY A 252 -8.05 24.49 20.36
N HIS A 253 -7.51 23.87 19.31
CA HIS A 253 -6.51 24.54 18.47
C HIS A 253 -7.14 25.75 17.76
N ARG A 254 -6.40 26.85 17.67
CA ARG A 254 -6.81 28.08 16.95
C ARG A 254 -5.79 28.55 15.92
N ARG A 255 -4.57 28.00 15.98
CA ARG A 255 -3.48 28.31 15.05
C ARG A 255 -2.95 27.01 14.47
N ILE A 256 -3.51 26.62 13.34
CA ILE A 256 -3.29 25.33 12.68
C ILE A 256 -2.45 25.59 11.43
N GLY A 257 -1.31 24.92 11.28
CA GLY A 257 -0.54 24.93 10.04
C GLY A 257 -1.07 23.90 9.06
N HIS A 258 -0.90 24.16 7.76
CA HIS A 258 -1.22 23.21 6.71
C HIS A 258 -0.01 23.00 5.79
N ILE A 259 0.33 21.74 5.51
CA ILE A 259 1.33 21.38 4.51
C ILE A 259 0.61 20.84 3.28
N LEU A 260 0.76 21.54 2.17
CA LEU A 260 0.18 21.18 0.87
C LEU A 260 0.88 19.95 0.28
N GLY A 261 0.18 19.25 -0.60
CA GLY A 261 0.77 18.21 -1.43
C GLY A 261 1.37 18.73 -2.73
N HIS A 262 1.76 17.81 -3.60
CA HIS A 262 2.31 18.12 -4.92
C HIS A 262 1.33 19.01 -5.73
N PRO A 263 1.79 20.10 -6.37
CA PRO A 263 0.91 21.11 -6.96
C PRO A 263 0.11 20.63 -8.17
N ALA A 264 0.59 19.61 -8.89
CA ALA A 264 -0.13 19.02 -10.01
C ALA A 264 -1.32 18.14 -9.59
N HIS A 265 -1.38 17.73 -8.32
CA HIS A 265 -2.37 16.76 -7.84
C HIS A 265 -3.63 17.47 -7.31
N GLY A 266 -4.82 17.05 -7.75
CA GLY A 266 -6.10 17.66 -7.36
C GLY A 266 -6.33 17.73 -5.85
N ALA A 267 -5.94 16.66 -5.13
CA ALA A 267 -5.93 16.58 -3.66
C ALA A 267 -5.37 17.82 -2.96
N THR A 268 -4.31 18.42 -3.49
CA THR A 268 -3.68 19.62 -2.92
C THR A 268 -4.68 20.78 -2.83
N ARG A 269 -5.48 20.97 -3.89
CA ARG A 269 -6.50 22.01 -3.94
C ARG A 269 -7.67 21.68 -3.01
N TRP A 270 -8.21 20.45 -3.10
CA TRP A 270 -9.40 20.07 -2.33
C TRP A 270 -9.15 20.05 -0.82
N ARG A 271 -7.98 19.56 -0.39
CA ARG A 271 -7.60 19.53 1.03
C ARG A 271 -7.36 20.94 1.58
N LEU A 272 -6.77 21.84 0.78
CA LEU A 272 -6.66 23.26 1.12
C LEU A 272 -8.04 23.93 1.24
N ASP A 273 -8.96 23.64 0.32
CA ASP A 273 -10.32 24.18 0.37
C ASP A 273 -11.09 23.66 1.60
N GLY A 274 -10.87 22.41 2.01
CA GLY A 274 -11.42 21.84 3.24
C GLY A 274 -10.86 22.49 4.51
N TYR A 275 -9.54 22.69 4.56
CA TYR A 275 -8.86 23.44 5.62
C TYR A 275 -9.41 24.87 5.76
N ARG A 276 -9.58 25.57 4.64
CA ARG A 276 -10.17 26.92 4.62
C ARG A 276 -11.61 26.92 5.13
N ALA A 277 -12.42 25.98 4.68
CA ALA A 277 -13.82 25.86 5.09
C ALA A 277 -13.97 25.57 6.60
N ALA A 278 -13.07 24.78 7.19
CA ALA A 278 -13.05 24.53 8.63
C ALA A 278 -12.70 25.80 9.43
N LEU A 279 -11.68 26.55 8.99
CA LEU A 279 -11.32 27.83 9.63
C LEU A 279 -12.45 28.86 9.54
N GLU A 280 -13.07 29.00 8.36
CA GLU A 280 -14.20 29.88 8.13
C GLU A 280 -15.39 29.51 9.04
N GLY A 281 -15.72 28.22 9.11
CA GLY A 281 -16.78 27.73 9.99
C GLY A 281 -16.55 28.00 11.48
N ALA A 282 -15.29 28.16 11.91
CA ALA A 282 -14.90 28.52 13.27
C ALA A 282 -14.63 30.03 13.47
N GLY A 283 -14.84 30.86 12.45
CA GLY A 283 -14.58 32.31 12.51
C GLY A 283 -13.10 32.66 12.65
N LEU A 284 -12.19 31.79 12.19
CA LEU A 284 -10.74 32.00 12.24
C LEU A 284 -10.20 32.53 10.91
N PRO A 285 -9.27 33.50 10.94
CA PRO A 285 -8.69 34.04 9.72
C PRO A 285 -7.78 33.01 9.03
N TYR A 286 -7.88 32.92 7.71
CA TYR A 286 -6.88 32.24 6.90
C TYR A 286 -5.58 33.06 6.87
N ALA A 287 -4.48 32.45 7.30
CA ALA A 287 -3.15 33.07 7.27
C ALA A 287 -2.25 32.31 6.29
N GLU A 288 -1.79 32.98 5.23
CA GLU A 288 -0.91 32.37 4.23
C GLU A 288 0.42 31.88 4.82
N ALA A 289 0.95 32.57 5.83
CA ALA A 289 2.15 32.16 6.56
C ALA A 289 2.01 30.80 7.30
N LEU A 290 0.79 30.27 7.44
CA LEU A 290 0.51 28.96 8.00
C LEU A 290 0.42 27.85 6.95
N VAL A 291 0.51 28.18 5.68
CA VAL A 291 0.39 27.22 4.58
C VAL A 291 1.74 27.10 3.89
N VAL A 292 2.29 25.89 3.86
CA VAL A 292 3.61 25.62 3.28
C VAL A 292 3.48 24.56 2.19
N ALA A 293 4.18 24.76 1.07
CA ALA A 293 4.25 23.78 -0.01
C ALA A 293 4.94 22.48 0.45
N GLY A 294 4.44 21.36 -0.05
CA GLY A 294 5.02 20.03 0.09
C GLY A 294 4.81 19.22 -1.19
N GLU A 295 5.25 17.96 -1.20
CA GLU A 295 5.31 17.14 -2.41
C GLU A 295 4.81 15.70 -2.19
N PHE A 296 4.07 15.46 -1.10
CA PHE A 296 3.65 14.12 -0.66
C PHE A 296 4.80 13.19 -0.22
N SER A 297 6.03 13.70 -0.12
CA SER A 297 7.19 12.95 0.38
C SER A 297 7.49 13.26 1.84
N PHE A 298 8.09 12.30 2.54
CA PHE A 298 8.58 12.48 3.90
C PHE A 298 9.52 13.69 4.02
N GLU A 299 10.46 13.83 3.10
CA GLU A 299 11.46 14.90 3.06
C GLU A 299 10.81 16.28 2.93
N SER A 300 9.79 16.41 2.07
CA SER A 300 9.03 17.65 1.93
C SER A 300 8.28 18.00 3.22
N GLY A 301 7.76 16.99 3.93
CA GLY A 301 7.15 17.13 5.26
C GLY A 301 8.14 17.61 6.32
N VAL A 302 9.37 17.08 6.34
CA VAL A 302 10.44 17.55 7.24
C VAL A 302 10.76 19.02 6.99
N ALA A 303 10.97 19.40 5.73
CA ALA A 303 11.30 20.77 5.36
C ALA A 303 10.17 21.74 5.71
N ALA A 304 8.93 21.40 5.37
CA ALA A 304 7.76 22.22 5.66
C ALA A 304 7.46 22.30 7.17
N GLY A 305 7.61 21.19 7.90
CA GLY A 305 7.50 21.14 9.35
C GLY A 305 8.49 22.09 10.02
N LYS A 306 9.77 22.05 9.64
CA LYS A 306 10.78 22.98 10.15
C LYS A 306 10.41 24.44 9.94
N ARG A 307 9.90 24.78 8.75
CA ARG A 307 9.47 26.15 8.42
C ARG A 307 8.29 26.62 9.28
N LEU A 308 7.30 25.76 9.51
CA LEU A 308 6.15 26.08 10.35
C LEU A 308 6.56 26.23 11.83
N LEU A 309 7.44 25.36 12.31
CA LEU A 309 7.91 25.35 13.70
C LEU A 309 8.89 26.48 14.01
N SER A 310 9.54 27.07 13.01
CA SER A 310 10.44 28.22 13.17
C SER A 310 9.75 29.58 13.12
N LEU A 311 8.44 29.64 12.87
CA LEU A 311 7.70 30.89 12.87
C LEU A 311 7.76 31.57 14.26
N PRO A 312 7.85 32.91 14.34
CA PRO A 312 7.89 33.64 15.62
C PRO A 312 6.75 33.25 16.58
N ARG A 313 5.58 32.99 15.99
CA ARG A 313 4.45 32.33 16.67
C ARG A 313 4.18 31.02 15.93
N ALA A 314 4.71 29.91 16.42
CA ALA A 314 4.51 28.58 15.83
C ALA A 314 3.02 28.15 15.93
N PRO A 315 2.53 27.28 15.02
CA PRO A 315 1.21 26.68 15.17
C PRO A 315 1.19 25.67 16.33
N THR A 316 0.01 25.44 16.91
CA THR A 316 -0.17 24.38 17.94
C THR A 316 -0.65 23.07 17.35
N ALA A 317 -1.07 23.07 16.09
CA ALA A 317 -1.35 21.85 15.33
C ALA A 317 -0.88 21.99 13.87
N ILE A 318 -0.49 20.90 13.24
CA ILE A 318 -0.16 20.86 11.80
C ILE A 318 -0.97 19.75 11.14
N PHE A 319 -1.74 20.11 10.11
CA PHE A 319 -2.37 19.17 9.18
C PHE A 319 -1.49 19.03 7.93
N ALA A 320 -0.85 17.88 7.77
CA ALA A 320 -0.14 17.57 6.53
C ALA A 320 -1.09 16.88 5.54
N ALA A 321 -0.98 17.25 4.26
CA ALA A 321 -1.85 16.71 3.24
C ALA A 321 -1.67 15.21 3.00
N ASN A 322 -0.68 14.51 3.55
CA ASN A 322 -0.65 13.04 3.63
C ASN A 322 0.15 12.54 4.86
N ASP A 323 0.11 11.24 5.10
CA ASP A 323 0.76 10.59 6.24
C ASP A 323 2.30 10.62 6.15
N ASP A 324 2.89 10.53 4.96
CA ASP A 324 4.35 10.61 4.79
C ASP A 324 4.88 11.98 5.21
N MET A 325 4.22 13.06 4.78
CA MET A 325 4.58 14.41 5.20
C MET A 325 4.30 14.62 6.70
N ALA A 326 3.20 14.10 7.24
CA ALA A 326 2.92 14.15 8.68
C ALA A 326 4.01 13.43 9.50
N ALA A 327 4.51 12.29 9.04
CA ALA A 327 5.66 11.62 9.64
C ALA A 327 6.93 12.48 9.57
N GLY A 328 7.12 13.20 8.46
CA GLY A 328 8.19 14.22 8.34
C GLY A 328 8.07 15.34 9.37
N VAL A 329 6.85 15.79 9.68
CA VAL A 329 6.60 16.77 10.75
C VAL A 329 6.94 16.20 12.12
N LEU A 330 6.56 14.95 12.42
CA LEU A 330 6.94 14.28 13.67
C LEU A 330 8.47 14.25 13.83
N TRP A 331 9.18 13.92 12.75
CA TRP A 331 10.64 13.91 12.73
C TRP A 331 11.22 15.30 12.98
N ALA A 332 10.69 16.34 12.33
CA ALA A 332 11.13 17.73 12.53
C ALA A 332 10.88 18.20 13.97
N ALA A 333 9.70 17.89 14.53
CA ALA A 333 9.36 18.21 15.91
C ALA A 333 10.31 17.51 16.90
N ALA A 334 10.60 16.22 16.69
CA ALA A 334 11.55 15.46 17.51
C ALA A 334 12.96 16.06 17.45
N GLN A 335 13.44 16.45 16.25
CA GLN A 335 14.74 17.11 16.08
C GLN A 335 14.81 18.45 16.84
N SER A 336 13.70 19.17 16.92
CA SER A 336 13.58 20.43 17.66
C SER A 336 13.19 20.26 19.14
N GLY A 337 13.09 19.04 19.66
CA GLY A 337 12.69 18.77 21.04
C GLY A 337 11.26 19.20 21.37
N ILE A 338 10.38 19.29 20.37
CA ILE A 338 8.96 19.62 20.51
C ILE A 338 8.18 18.33 20.72
N GLU A 339 7.48 18.24 21.86
CA GLU A 339 6.68 17.08 22.22
C GLU A 339 5.38 17.02 21.41
N VAL A 340 5.11 15.85 20.82
CA VAL A 340 3.83 15.50 20.18
C VAL A 340 3.18 14.38 20.99
N PRO A 341 1.89 14.49 21.38
CA PRO A 341 0.94 15.55 21.05
C PRO A 341 0.99 16.77 21.99
N GLY A 342 1.83 16.75 23.05
CA GLY A 342 1.71 17.69 24.16
C GLY A 342 1.85 19.18 23.80
N ARG A 343 2.86 19.55 23.01
CA ARG A 343 3.09 20.94 22.56
C ARG A 343 2.64 21.19 21.13
N LEU A 344 2.53 20.14 20.33
CA LEU A 344 2.15 20.18 18.93
C LEU A 344 1.27 18.97 18.63
N SER A 345 0.10 19.21 18.07
CA SER A 345 -0.71 18.16 17.43
C SER A 345 -0.28 18.01 15.97
N VAL A 346 -0.21 16.77 15.47
CA VAL A 346 0.09 16.49 14.06
C VAL A 346 -0.96 15.53 13.52
N CYS A 347 -1.55 15.83 12.37
CA CYS A 347 -2.44 14.91 11.68
C CYS A 347 -2.10 14.82 10.19
N GLY A 348 -2.43 13.66 9.61
CA GLY A 348 -2.15 13.33 8.21
C GLY A 348 -3.42 13.06 7.40
N PHE A 349 -3.24 12.35 6.30
CA PHE A 349 -4.29 11.89 5.41
C PHE A 349 -3.77 10.61 4.73
N ASP A 350 -4.68 9.69 4.40
CA ASP A 350 -4.51 8.41 3.67
C ASP A 350 -4.66 7.14 4.55
N ASP A 351 -4.28 7.16 5.84
CA ASP A 351 -4.13 5.99 6.74
C ASP A 351 -3.21 4.89 6.16
N MET A 352 -2.12 5.33 5.55
CA MET A 352 -1.05 4.47 5.04
C MET A 352 -0.31 3.77 6.19
N PRO A 353 0.43 2.67 5.94
CA PRO A 353 1.12 1.92 7.00
C PRO A 353 1.97 2.79 7.93
N ILE A 354 2.62 3.83 7.39
CA ILE A 354 3.45 4.76 8.16
C ILE A 354 2.69 5.43 9.31
N SER A 355 1.40 5.71 9.15
CA SER A 355 0.54 6.32 10.18
C SER A 355 0.47 5.51 11.47
N ARG A 356 0.68 4.19 11.40
CA ARG A 356 0.63 3.25 12.53
C ARG A 356 2.01 2.82 13.00
N GLN A 357 3.04 3.07 12.20
CA GLN A 357 4.43 2.65 12.46
C GLN A 357 5.27 3.74 13.14
N VAL A 358 4.86 5.00 13.03
CA VAL A 358 5.50 6.12 13.72
C VAL A 358 5.00 6.28 15.16
N TRP A 359 5.80 6.97 15.98
CA TRP A 359 5.46 7.31 17.35
C TRP A 359 5.45 8.83 17.57
N PRO A 360 4.37 9.42 18.12
CA PRO A 360 3.08 8.77 18.39
C PRO A 360 2.35 8.38 17.08
N PRO A 361 1.45 7.38 17.12
CA PRO A 361 0.69 6.99 15.93
C PRO A 361 -0.21 8.13 15.45
N LEU A 362 -0.26 8.34 14.13
CA LEU A 362 -0.86 9.51 13.49
C LEU A 362 -2.40 9.44 13.48
N THR A 363 -3.04 10.50 13.99
CA THR A 363 -4.41 10.85 13.65
C THR A 363 -4.46 11.21 12.16
N THR A 364 -5.36 10.60 11.41
CA THR A 364 -5.39 10.71 9.94
C THR A 364 -6.79 10.44 9.39
N VAL A 365 -7.01 10.75 8.10
CA VAL A 365 -8.19 10.31 7.35
C VAL A 365 -7.85 9.04 6.59
N ARG A 366 -8.59 7.94 6.81
CA ARG A 366 -8.51 6.76 5.96
C ARG A 366 -9.24 6.99 4.65
N GLN A 367 -8.46 7.01 3.57
CA GLN A 367 -9.00 6.87 2.23
C GLN A 367 -9.12 5.39 1.88
N PRO A 368 -10.23 4.95 1.25
CA PRO A 368 -10.37 3.56 0.86
C PRO A 368 -9.64 3.30 -0.48
N CYS A 369 -8.33 3.58 -0.57
CA CYS A 369 -7.54 3.59 -1.80
C CYS A 369 -7.64 2.28 -2.61
N ARG A 370 -7.57 1.14 -1.92
CA ARG A 370 -7.73 -0.17 -2.56
C ARG A 370 -9.12 -0.35 -3.17
N LEU A 371 -10.17 0.02 -2.44
CA LEU A 371 -11.54 -0.02 -2.93
C LEU A 371 -11.76 0.99 -4.07
N MET A 372 -11.10 2.15 -4.04
CA MET A 372 -11.10 3.10 -5.17
C MET A 372 -10.53 2.46 -6.43
N GLY A 373 -9.40 1.76 -6.31
CA GLY A 373 -8.83 0.96 -7.42
C GLY A 373 -9.79 -0.10 -7.94
N GLN A 374 -10.42 -0.85 -7.02
CA GLN A 374 -11.40 -1.89 -7.38
C GLN A 374 -12.58 -1.32 -8.16
N ILE A 375 -13.23 -0.30 -7.58
CA ILE A 375 -14.41 0.32 -8.16
C ILE A 375 -14.06 1.01 -9.48
N ALA A 376 -12.93 1.72 -9.58
CA ALA A 376 -12.55 2.35 -10.84
C ALA A 376 -12.32 1.33 -11.97
N ALA A 377 -11.66 0.20 -11.68
CA ALA A 377 -11.49 -0.88 -12.66
C ALA A 377 -12.83 -1.52 -13.05
N GLN A 378 -13.72 -1.74 -12.08
CA GLN A 378 -15.07 -2.25 -12.35
C GLN A 378 -15.84 -1.30 -13.27
N GLN A 379 -15.85 -0.01 -12.96
CA GLN A 379 -16.57 0.99 -13.76
C GLN A 379 -16.00 1.13 -15.17
N LEU A 380 -14.68 0.96 -15.35
CA LEU A 380 -14.05 0.87 -16.66
C LEU A 380 -14.54 -0.34 -17.45
N ILE A 381 -14.49 -1.53 -16.85
CA ILE A 381 -14.90 -2.78 -17.51
C ILE A 381 -16.39 -2.73 -17.90
N GLU A 382 -17.25 -2.22 -17.02
CA GLU A 382 -18.67 -2.01 -17.31
C GLU A 382 -18.87 -1.07 -18.51
N ALA A 383 -18.10 0.03 -18.59
CA ALA A 383 -18.14 0.96 -19.71
C ALA A 383 -17.64 0.34 -21.02
N ILE A 384 -16.65 -0.55 -20.96
CA ILE A 384 -16.16 -1.29 -22.14
C ILE A 384 -17.22 -2.29 -22.62
N GLU A 385 -17.85 -3.04 -21.72
CA GLU A 385 -18.81 -4.07 -22.07
C GLU A 385 -20.14 -3.52 -22.61
N LYS A 386 -20.56 -2.34 -22.15
CA LYS A 386 -21.87 -1.75 -22.49
C LYS A 386 -21.73 -0.26 -22.83
N PRO A 387 -22.21 0.19 -23.99
CA PRO A 387 -22.37 1.62 -24.26
C PRO A 387 -23.20 2.29 -23.15
N GLY A 388 -22.68 3.38 -22.59
CA GLY A 388 -23.32 4.08 -21.46
C GLY A 388 -23.21 3.35 -20.11
N GLY A 389 -22.45 2.26 -20.02
CA GLY A 389 -22.12 1.59 -18.77
C GLY A 389 -21.09 2.37 -17.94
N GLY A 390 -21.06 2.07 -16.64
CA GLY A 390 -20.17 2.72 -15.67
C GLY A 390 -20.66 4.11 -15.24
N GLN A 391 -20.16 4.55 -14.09
CA GLN A 391 -20.45 5.85 -13.49
C GLN A 391 -19.28 6.28 -12.59
N MET A 392 -19.30 7.54 -12.14
CA MET A 392 -18.38 8.03 -11.12
C MET A 392 -18.93 7.70 -9.74
N VAL A 393 -18.28 6.80 -9.02
CA VAL A 393 -18.71 6.36 -7.67
C VAL A 393 -18.01 7.19 -6.60
N VAL A 394 -18.77 7.60 -5.58
CA VAL A 394 -18.25 8.31 -4.40
C VAL A 394 -18.13 7.32 -3.26
N LEU A 395 -16.92 7.17 -2.71
CA LEU A 395 -16.64 6.26 -1.61
C LEU A 395 -16.52 7.02 -0.28
N PRO A 396 -16.96 6.41 0.84
CA PRO A 396 -16.85 7.01 2.15
C PRO A 396 -15.40 7.01 2.66
N TYR A 397 -15.06 7.95 3.53
CA TYR A 397 -13.80 7.99 4.28
C TYR A 397 -14.07 7.81 5.77
N GLU A 398 -13.02 7.56 6.55
CA GLU A 398 -13.09 7.43 8.00
C GLU A 398 -12.05 8.33 8.66
N LEU A 399 -12.44 9.02 9.74
CA LEU A 399 -11.48 9.74 10.58
C LEU A 399 -10.89 8.78 11.61
N CYS A 400 -9.58 8.54 11.52
CA CYS A 400 -8.85 7.66 12.43
C CYS A 400 -8.11 8.48 13.48
N THR A 401 -8.78 8.79 14.60
CA THR A 401 -8.14 9.47 15.74
C THR A 401 -7.15 8.54 16.47
N ARG A 402 -5.92 9.01 16.66
CA ARG A 402 -4.84 8.26 17.35
C ARG A 402 -4.08 9.17 18.33
N GLY A 403 -2.79 8.89 18.57
CA GLY A 403 -2.00 9.47 19.65
C GLY A 403 -1.29 10.79 19.31
N SER A 404 -1.33 11.24 18.05
CA SER A 404 -0.59 12.43 17.61
C SER A 404 -1.35 13.75 17.76
N THR A 405 -2.58 13.73 18.29
CA THR A 405 -3.40 14.93 18.53
C THR A 405 -3.91 14.95 19.96
N ALA A 406 -3.90 16.12 20.60
CA ALA A 406 -4.44 16.37 21.94
C ALA A 406 -4.86 17.85 22.05
N PRO A 407 -5.60 18.26 23.10
CA PRO A 407 -5.80 19.68 23.37
C PRO A 407 -4.48 20.44 23.43
N PRO A 408 -4.41 21.71 22.98
CA PRO A 408 -3.16 22.47 22.95
C PRO A 408 -2.57 22.58 24.36
N GLY A 409 -1.30 22.19 24.50
CA GLY A 409 -0.56 22.36 25.75
C GLY A 409 -0.51 23.82 26.19
N ASP A 410 -0.62 24.04 27.50
CA ASP A 410 -0.58 25.38 28.09
C ASP A 410 0.81 26.00 27.85
N SER A 411 0.87 27.01 26.97
CA SER A 411 2.12 27.69 26.60
C SER A 411 2.77 28.46 27.76
N SER A 412 2.08 28.58 28.90
CA SER A 412 2.55 29.25 30.11
C SER A 412 3.47 28.40 30.99
N ARG A 413 3.58 27.09 30.75
CA ARG A 413 4.37 26.18 31.59
C ARG A 413 5.76 25.95 30.98
N PRO A 414 6.86 26.32 31.67
CA PRO A 414 8.21 25.96 31.23
C PRO A 414 8.33 24.44 31.10
N ALA A 415 9.08 23.98 30.10
CA ALA A 415 9.33 22.57 29.85
C ALA A 415 10.09 21.96 31.05
N GLU A 416 9.36 21.44 32.04
CA GLU A 416 9.93 20.49 32.99
C GLU A 416 10.34 19.26 32.19
N ARG A 417 11.65 19.06 32.06
CA ARG A 417 12.23 17.81 31.57
C ARG A 417 11.74 16.69 32.48
N ARG A 418 10.64 16.04 32.11
CA ARG A 418 10.27 14.75 32.69
C ARG A 418 11.31 13.75 32.22
N ASN A 419 12.35 13.57 33.03
CA ASN A 419 13.24 12.42 32.88
C ASN A 419 12.36 11.16 32.93
N PRO A 420 12.55 10.19 32.00
CA PRO A 420 11.88 8.91 32.12
C PRO A 420 12.28 8.28 33.46
N PRO A 421 11.38 7.55 34.15
CA PRO A 421 11.70 6.95 35.43
C PRO A 421 12.84 5.97 35.24
N VAL A 422 14.03 6.35 35.73
CA VAL A 422 15.14 5.42 35.93
C VAL A 422 14.63 4.40 36.92
N ARG A 423 14.35 3.18 36.46
CA ARG A 423 14.13 2.03 37.34
C ARG A 423 15.32 1.96 38.29
N ALA A 424 15.11 2.30 39.55
CA ALA A 424 16.09 2.12 40.62
C ALA A 424 16.61 0.68 40.54
N ALA A 425 17.92 0.56 40.34
CA ALA A 425 18.59 -0.73 40.40
C ALA A 425 18.41 -1.25 41.83
N ALA A 426 17.74 -2.39 41.97
CA ALA A 426 17.68 -3.11 43.22
C ALA A 426 19.11 -3.48 43.64
N THR A 427 19.64 -2.74 44.61
CA THR A 427 20.88 -3.06 45.31
C THR A 427 20.68 -4.42 45.96
N ARG A 428 21.36 -5.46 45.45
CA ARG A 428 21.46 -6.75 46.12
C ARG A 428 22.30 -6.56 47.38
N GLN A 429 21.65 -6.41 48.53
CA GLN A 429 22.30 -6.57 49.82
C GLN A 429 22.61 -8.07 50.01
N HIS A 430 23.87 -8.39 50.27
CA HIS A 430 24.28 -9.68 50.82
C HIS A 430 23.67 -9.86 52.22
N PRO A 431 23.21 -11.06 52.60
CA PRO A 431 22.83 -11.31 53.98
C PRO A 431 24.08 -11.45 54.86
N PRO A 432 24.03 -11.03 56.14
CA PRO A 432 25.15 -11.20 57.06
C PRO A 432 25.22 -12.65 57.55
N GLU A 433 26.46 -13.13 57.72
CA GLU A 433 26.78 -14.37 58.43
C GLU A 433 26.16 -14.34 59.84
N LYS A 434 25.37 -15.37 60.16
CA LYS A 434 25.04 -15.70 61.54
C LYS A 434 25.96 -16.81 62.02
N ASN A 435 26.91 -16.41 62.87
CA ASN A 435 27.56 -17.32 63.82
C ASN A 435 26.47 -17.88 64.76
N HIS A 436 26.35 -19.20 64.81
CA HIS A 436 25.73 -19.90 65.93
C HIS A 436 26.77 -20.73 66.68
N VAL A 437 26.97 -20.31 67.92
CA VAL A 437 27.61 -20.90 69.10
C VAL A 437 26.50 -20.64 70.14
N LEU A 438 25.89 -21.55 70.91
CA LEU A 438 26.26 -22.78 71.60
C LEU A 438 24.97 -23.59 71.94
N GLU A 439 25.20 -24.82 72.42
CA GLU A 439 24.32 -25.82 73.07
C GLU A 439 23.35 -26.67 72.23
#